data_AF-A0A353E7S0-F1
#
_entry.id   AF-A0A353E7S0-F1
#
_cell.length_a   1.000
_cell.length_b   1.000
_cell.length_c   1.000
_cell.angle_alpha   90.00
_cell.angle_beta   90.00
_cell.angle_gamma   90.00
#
_symmetry.space_group_name_H-M   'P 1'
#
loop_
_entity.id
_entity.type
_entity.pdbx_description
1 polymer ?
#
loop_
_entity_poly.entity_id
_entity_poly.type
_entity_poly.pdbx_seq_one_letter_code
_entity_poly.pdbx_strand_id
1 'polypeptide(L)'
;MNIQKLIIAALTAAILPTSSNAQQTFNEMLYSKDKTQFILNAPTLANSKATIRLYKAGQNGKAIKTIKMKKVGDDRWEATVKG
;
A
#
# COMPACT_ATOMS: atom_id res chain seq x y z
N MET A 1 17.72 12.49 32.36
CA MET A 1 18.10 12.30 30.93
C MET A 1 18.85 13.55 30.48
N ASN A 2 20.06 13.42 29.91
CA ASN A 2 20.91 14.57 29.55
C ASN A 2 20.33 15.31 28.32
N ILE A 3 20.27 16.64 28.35
CA ILE A 3 19.70 17.50 27.31
C ILE A 3 20.34 17.29 25.93
N GLN A 4 21.62 16.91 25.89
CA GLN A 4 22.30 16.55 24.64
C GLN A 4 21.65 15.33 23.96
N LYS A 5 21.21 14.34 24.74
CA LYS A 5 20.52 13.14 24.21
C LYS A 5 19.13 13.49 23.68
N LEU A 6 18.45 14.44 24.30
CA LEU A 6 17.16 14.96 23.83
C LEU A 6 17.29 15.70 22.49
N ILE A 7 18.32 16.55 22.35
CA ILE A 7 18.58 17.28 21.11
C ILE A 7 18.92 16.31 19.97
N ILE A 8 19.77 15.31 20.23
CA ILE A 8 20.11 14.29 19.22
C ILE A 8 18.87 13.48 18.81
N ALA A 9 18.04 13.07 19.77
CA ALA A 9 16.81 12.33 19.49
C ALA A 9 15.77 13.13 18.70
N ALA A 10 15.63 14.43 18.99
CA ALA A 10 14.75 15.32 18.24
C ALA A 10 15.25 15.54 16.81
N LEU A 11 16.57 15.70 16.63
CA LEU A 11 17.18 15.90 15.31
C LEU A 11 17.07 14.63 14.45
N THR A 12 17.25 13.44 15.01
CA THR A 12 17.09 12.18 14.26
C THR A 12 15.63 11.92 13.88
N ALA A 13 14.65 12.28 14.72
CA ALA A 13 13.24 12.13 14.40
C ALA A 13 12.78 13.04 13.24
N ALA A 14 13.39 14.21 13.07
CA ALA A 14 13.07 15.15 11.99
C ALA A 14 13.57 14.70 10.61
N ILE A 15 14.54 13.78 10.55
CA ILE A 15 15.14 13.26 9.29
C ILE A 15 14.43 11.97 8.84
N LEU A 16 13.59 11.37 9.69
CA LEU A 16 12.78 10.22 9.29
C LEU A 16 11.80 10.67 8.20
N PRO A 17 11.79 10.00 7.02
CA PRO A 17 10.85 10.34 5.97
C PRO A 17 9.44 10.22 6.51
N THR A 18 8.72 11.34 6.54
CA THR A 18 7.31 11.36 6.88
C THR A 18 6.57 10.59 5.79
N SER A 19 5.83 9.56 6.20
CA SER A 19 5.10 8.62 5.34
C SER A 19 4.11 9.26 4.35
N SER A 20 3.87 10.58 4.45
CA SER A 20 3.06 11.37 3.51
C SER A 20 3.57 11.29 2.06
N ASN A 21 4.88 11.21 1.85
CA ASN A 21 5.45 11.14 0.49
C ASN A 21 5.26 9.76 -0.16
N ALA A 22 5.14 8.69 0.64
CA ALA A 22 4.93 7.34 0.13
C ALA A 22 3.52 7.16 -0.45
N GLN A 23 2.50 7.79 0.17
CA GLN A 23 1.13 7.76 -0.34
C GLN A 23 0.99 8.50 -1.69
N GLN A 24 1.76 9.57 -1.91
CA GLN A 24 1.81 10.28 -3.19
C GLN A 24 2.60 9.51 -4.25
N THR A 25 3.62 8.75 -3.84
CA THR A 25 4.47 7.96 -4.75
C THR A 25 3.78 6.66 -5.19
N PHE A 26 3.06 6.00 -4.28
CA PHE A 26 2.35 4.73 -4.53
C PHE A 26 0.85 4.98 -4.44
N ASN A 27 0.27 5.47 -5.54
CA ASN A 27 -1.19 5.60 -5.70
C ASN A 27 -1.84 4.22 -5.98
N GLU A 28 -1.58 3.25 -5.10
CA GLU A 28 -1.97 1.84 -5.25
C GLU A 28 -3.29 1.52 -4.55
N MET A 29 -3.77 2.40 -3.67
CA MET A 29 -5.01 2.20 -2.94
C MET A 29 -5.70 3.53 -2.64
N LEU A 30 -6.99 3.61 -3.00
CA LEU A 30 -7.87 4.71 -2.65
C LEU A 30 -9.03 4.19 -1.82
N TYR A 31 -9.18 4.75 -0.62
CA TYR A 31 -10.24 4.38 0.31
C TYR A 31 -11.39 5.39 0.26
N SER A 32 -12.61 4.86 0.33
CA SER A 32 -13.83 5.58 0.67
C SER A 32 -14.69 4.69 1.57
N LYS A 33 -15.69 5.26 2.24
CA LYS A 33 -16.58 4.51 3.15
C LYS A 33 -17.23 3.30 2.46
N ASP A 34 -17.63 3.45 1.20
CA ASP A 34 -18.43 2.44 0.50
C ASP A 34 -17.57 1.48 -0.34
N LYS A 35 -16.31 1.84 -0.61
CA LYS A 35 -15.41 1.06 -1.45
C LYS A 35 -13.94 1.42 -1.28
N THR A 36 -13.10 0.44 -1.54
CA THR A 36 -11.65 0.58 -1.71
C THR A 36 -11.29 0.21 -3.14
N GLN A 37 -10.61 1.11 -3.85
CA GLN A 37 -10.02 0.85 -5.16
C GLN A 37 -8.55 0.48 -4.96
N PHE A 38 -8.11 -0.56 -5.65
CA PHE A 38 -6.72 -1.00 -5.69
C PHE A 38 -6.20 -0.86 -7.11
N ILE A 39 -4.99 -0.32 -7.24
CA ILE A 39 -4.28 -0.10 -8.50
C ILE A 39 -2.92 -0.76 -8.36
N LEU A 40 -2.51 -1.53 -9.37
CA LEU A 40 -1.19 -2.15 -9.44
C LEU A 40 -0.58 -1.81 -10.80
N ASN A 41 0.59 -1.17 -10.78
CA ASN A 41 1.42 -0.98 -11.97
C ASN A 41 2.46 -2.11 -12.01
N ALA A 42 2.40 -2.99 -13.01
CA ALA A 42 3.25 -4.19 -13.07
C ALA A 42 3.66 -4.55 -14.51
N PRO A 43 4.53 -3.75 -15.17
CA PRO A 43 4.89 -3.93 -16.58
C PRO A 43 5.54 -5.29 -16.90
N THR A 44 6.15 -5.94 -15.92
CA THR A 44 6.77 -7.26 -16.07
C THR A 44 5.78 -8.41 -15.93
N LEU A 45 4.52 -8.11 -15.57
CA LEU A 45 3.46 -9.09 -15.40
C LEU A 45 2.85 -9.44 -16.76
N ALA A 46 3.64 -10.05 -17.65
CA ALA A 46 3.27 -10.30 -19.04
C ALA A 46 1.95 -11.08 -19.18
N ASN A 47 1.97 -12.36 -18.77
CA ASN A 47 0.84 -13.31 -18.89
C ASN A 47 0.27 -13.75 -17.53
N SER A 48 0.82 -13.22 -16.44
CA SER A 48 0.43 -13.60 -15.08
C SER A 48 -0.81 -12.83 -14.64
N LYS A 49 -1.65 -13.50 -13.83
CA LYS A 49 -2.87 -12.89 -13.30
C LYS A 49 -2.55 -12.11 -12.03
N ALA A 50 -2.85 -10.81 -12.01
CA ALA A 50 -2.79 -10.01 -10.80
C ALA A 50 -3.96 -10.37 -9.87
N THR A 51 -3.67 -10.53 -8.57
CA THR A 51 -4.69 -10.81 -7.55
C THR A 51 -4.43 -10.02 -6.28
N ILE A 52 -5.50 -9.52 -5.66
CA ILE A 52 -5.49 -8.92 -4.33
C ILE A 52 -5.86 -10.00 -3.31
N ARG A 53 -5.11 -10.05 -2.21
CA ARG A 53 -5.40 -10.90 -1.05
C ARG A 53 -5.62 -10.01 0.16
N LEU A 54 -6.82 -10.07 0.73
CA LEU A 54 -7.19 -9.33 1.94
C LEU A 54 -7.00 -10.23 3.15
N TYR A 55 -6.49 -9.67 4.23
CA TYR A 55 -6.21 -10.38 5.47
C TYR A 55 -6.82 -9.65 6.67
N LYS A 56 -7.27 -10.40 7.66
CA LYS A 56 -7.72 -9.85 8.94
C LYS A 56 -6.55 -9.64 9.92
N ALA A 57 -5.58 -10.55 9.89
CA ALA A 57 -4.33 -10.46 10.64
C ALA A 57 -3.20 -10.04 9.69
N GLY A 58 -2.12 -9.44 10.22
CA GLY A 58 -0.93 -9.11 9.45
C GLY A 58 -0.12 -10.35 9.06
N GLN A 59 1.11 -10.46 9.56
CA GLN A 59 1.99 -11.60 9.25
C GLN A 59 1.36 -12.93 9.71
N ASN A 60 1.62 -14.00 8.96
CA ASN A 60 1.13 -15.38 9.21
C ASN A 60 -0.41 -15.56 9.17
N GLY A 61 -1.17 -14.52 8.83
CA GLY A 61 -2.62 -14.60 8.64
C GLY A 61 -2.99 -15.33 7.34
N LYS A 62 -4.10 -16.09 7.37
CA LYS A 62 -4.72 -16.61 6.13
C LYS A 62 -5.54 -15.50 5.45
N ALA A 63 -5.54 -15.50 4.12
CA ALA A 63 -6.33 -14.54 3.35
C ALA A 63 -7.82 -14.81 3.56
N ILE A 64 -8.58 -13.77 3.92
CA ILE A 64 -10.03 -13.83 4.07
C ILE A 64 -10.76 -13.64 2.73
N LYS A 65 -10.09 -13.04 1.74
CA LYS A 65 -10.63 -12.83 0.40
C LYS A 65 -9.51 -12.74 -0.63
N THR A 66 -9.71 -13.37 -1.78
CA THR A 66 -8.82 -13.27 -2.94
C THR A 66 -9.62 -12.79 -4.14
N ILE A 67 -9.18 -11.72 -4.79
CA ILE A 67 -9.88 -11.07 -5.91
C ILE A 67 -8.92 -10.97 -7.09
N LYS A 68 -9.37 -11.37 -8.28
CA LYS A 68 -8.60 -11.13 -9.52
C LYS A 68 -8.74 -9.68 -9.93
N MET A 69 -7.63 -9.05 -10.29
CA MET A 69 -7.64 -7.69 -10.83
C MET A 69 -7.90 -7.72 -12.33
N LYS A 70 -8.55 -6.67 -12.84
CA LYS A 70 -8.79 -6.46 -14.27
C LYS A 70 -7.64 -5.64 -14.85
N LYS A 71 -7.07 -6.07 -15.98
CA LYS A 71 -6.13 -5.26 -16.75
C LYS A 71 -6.89 -4.08 -17.39
N VAL A 72 -6.41 -2.85 -17.16
CA VAL A 72 -7.06 -1.59 -17.62
C VAL A 72 -6.17 -0.74 -18.52
N GLY A 73 -4.94 -1.18 -18.77
CA GLY A 73 -3.97 -0.59 -19.71
C GLY A 73 -2.83 -1.58 -19.94
N ASP A 74 -1.75 -1.17 -20.61
CA ASP A 74 -0.65 -2.08 -20.96
C ASP A 74 0.00 -2.70 -19.72
N ASP A 75 0.17 -1.89 -18.67
CA ASP A 75 0.92 -2.26 -17.46
C ASP A 75 0.15 -1.97 -16.16
N ARG A 76 -1.17 -1.84 -16.24
CA ARG A 76 -2.00 -1.44 -15.10
C ARG A 76 -3.16 -2.40 -14.86
N TRP A 77 -3.32 -2.78 -13.60
CA TRP A 77 -4.39 -3.63 -13.11
C TRP A 77 -5.17 -2.93 -12.02
N GLU A 78 -6.49 -3.13 -12.01
CA GLU A 78 -7.37 -2.54 -11.02
C GLU A 78 -8.39 -3.52 -10.47
N ALA A 79 -8.79 -3.30 -9.21
CA ALA A 79 -10.01 -3.88 -8.66
C ALA A 79 -10.67 -2.92 -7.68
N THR A 80 -11.99 -3.01 -7.56
CA THR A 80 -12.75 -2.32 -6.52
C THR A 80 -13.35 -3.34 -5.56
N VAL A 81 -13.16 -3.12 -4.27
CA VAL A 81 -13.75 -3.91 -3.19
C VAL A 81 -14.78 -3.04 -2.48
N LYS A 82 -16.02 -3.51 -2.39
CA LYS A 82 -17.06 -2.82 -1.62
C LYS A 82 -16.81 -2.98 -0.11
N GLY A 83 -17.08 -1.90 0.64
CA GLY A 83 -17.04 -1.84 2.10
C GLY A 83 -18.25 -2.47 2.77
#